data_AF-K6T143-F1
#
_entry.id   AF-K6T143-F1
#
_cell.length_a   1.000
_cell.length_b   1.000
_cell.length_c   1.000
_cell.angle_alpha   90.00
_cell.angle_beta   90.00
_cell.angle_gamma   90.00
#
_symmetry.space_group_name_H-M   'P 1'
#
loop_
_entity.id
_entity.type
_entity.pdbx_description
1 polymer ?
#
loop_
_entity_poly.entity_id
_entity_poly.type
_entity_poly.pdbx_seq_one_letter_code
_entity_poly.pdbx_strand_id
1 'polypeptide(L)'
;MSELPAEQTWLVLVELLTDLRKKDKEIPKKITKNIQIAKTIINFYKVDPTDPERQVEVKRINESLTSIQNSLMNLAEELSSEYADKWMDKLLRASRGEVVYPQKKTDSKFVVGAPSGFSMVRMNFKVPLSEDRVQEIAEYENVIIEFEEDNLLIVYGDKENIKKSLQELSSFFKEQLKEME
;
A
#
# COMPACT_ATOMS: atom_id res chain seq x y z
N MET A 1 -4.06 16.44 -5.40
CA MET A 1 -4.27 16.64 -3.96
C MET A 1 -2.90 16.77 -3.31
N SER A 2 -2.66 17.81 -2.52
CA SER A 2 -1.44 17.91 -1.71
C SER A 2 -1.41 16.75 -0.72
N GLU A 3 -0.26 16.08 -0.59
CA GLU A 3 -0.10 14.99 0.36
C GLU A 3 -0.23 15.53 1.79
N LEU A 4 -1.05 14.87 2.62
CA LEU A 4 -1.19 15.30 4.01
C LEU A 4 0.12 15.02 4.74
N PRO A 5 0.63 15.96 5.58
CA PRO A 5 1.81 15.72 6.41
C PRO A 5 1.69 14.43 7.24
N ALA A 6 0.48 14.14 7.75
CA ALA A 6 0.19 12.90 8.48
C ALA A 6 0.41 11.63 7.65
N GLU A 7 0.16 11.67 6.34
CA GLU A 7 0.36 10.54 5.45
C GLU A 7 1.84 10.30 5.13
N GLN A 8 2.63 11.38 4.96
CA GLN A 8 4.08 11.28 4.83
C GLN A 8 4.72 10.79 6.13
N THR A 9 4.30 11.31 7.29
CA THR A 9 4.75 10.82 8.60
C THR A 9 4.44 9.33 8.77
N TRP A 10 3.23 8.90 8.41
CA TRP A 10 2.87 7.49 8.43
C TRP A 10 3.80 6.64 7.54
N LEU A 11 4.12 7.10 6.33
CA LEU A 11 5.01 6.35 5.43
C LEU A 11 6.43 6.24 5.98
N VAL A 12 6.97 7.33 6.55
CA VAL A 12 8.28 7.29 7.22
C VAL A 12 8.28 6.27 8.37
N LEU A 13 7.19 6.18 9.16
CA LEU A 13 7.06 5.20 10.23
C LEU A 13 6.97 3.75 9.71
N VAL A 14 6.33 3.52 8.56
CA VAL A 14 6.31 2.21 7.89
C VAL A 14 7.71 1.80 7.42
N GLU A 15 8.46 2.74 6.85
CA GLU A 15 9.85 2.51 6.43
C GLU A 15 10.75 2.22 7.64
N LEU A 16 10.59 2.97 8.74
CA LEU A 16 11.32 2.71 10.00
C LEU A 16 10.99 1.33 10.57
N LEU A 17 9.70 0.98 10.65
CA LEU A 17 9.25 -0.35 11.07
C LEU A 17 9.93 -1.45 10.23
N THR A 18 9.97 -1.25 8.92
CA THR A 18 10.53 -2.20 7.96
C THR A 18 12.04 -2.34 8.13
N ASP A 19 12.76 -1.23 8.30
CA ASP A 19 14.21 -1.24 8.50
C ASP A 19 14.61 -1.86 9.85
N LEU A 20 13.85 -1.57 10.93
CA LEU A 20 14.05 -2.20 12.23
C LEU A 20 13.88 -3.73 12.16
N ARG A 21 12.88 -4.22 11.39
CA ARG A 21 12.71 -5.67 11.16
C ARG A 21 13.87 -6.28 10.39
N LYS A 22 14.42 -5.58 9.40
CA LYS A 22 15.61 -6.04 8.65
C LYS A 22 16.85 -6.11 9.53
N LYS A 23 16.87 -5.38 10.65
CA LYS A 23 17.93 -5.38 11.66
C LYS A 23 17.62 -6.31 12.83
N ASP A 24 16.73 -7.28 12.63
CA ASP A 24 16.34 -8.31 13.60
C ASP A 24 15.81 -7.79 14.94
N LYS A 25 15.26 -6.57 14.98
CA LYS A 25 14.57 -6.06 16.17
C LYS A 25 13.20 -6.72 16.32
N GLU A 26 12.93 -7.25 17.50
CA GLU A 26 11.59 -7.74 17.85
C GLU A 26 10.63 -6.57 18.02
N ILE A 27 9.63 -6.49 17.12
CA ILE A 27 8.63 -5.43 17.16
C ILE A 27 7.29 -6.00 17.67
N PRO A 28 6.73 -5.46 18.77
CA PRO A 28 5.42 -5.86 19.25
C PRO A 28 4.34 -5.78 18.17
N LYS A 29 3.55 -6.86 18.01
CA LYS A 29 2.44 -6.93 17.04
C LYS A 29 1.46 -5.76 17.13
N LYS A 30 1.28 -5.20 18.34
CA LYS A 30 0.46 -4.02 18.60
C LYS A 30 0.89 -2.80 17.78
N ILE A 31 2.20 -2.57 17.61
CA ILE A 31 2.71 -1.43 16.83
C ILE A 31 2.34 -1.58 15.36
N THR A 32 2.50 -2.79 14.80
CA THR A 32 2.11 -3.08 13.41
C THR A 32 0.61 -2.86 13.20
N LYS A 33 -0.23 -3.33 14.13
CA LYS A 33 -1.67 -3.11 14.09
C LYS A 33 -2.03 -1.62 14.18
N ASN A 34 -1.37 -0.87 15.05
CA ASN A 34 -1.60 0.56 15.21
C ASN A 34 -1.24 1.34 13.94
N ILE A 35 -0.14 0.99 13.26
CA ILE A 35 0.26 1.58 11.97
C ILE A 35 -0.82 1.35 10.90
N GLN A 36 -1.39 0.14 10.83
CA GLN A 36 -2.47 -0.16 9.88
C GLN A 36 -3.74 0.65 10.20
N ILE A 37 -4.12 0.71 11.47
CA ILE A 37 -5.29 1.49 11.91
C ILE A 37 -5.10 2.97 11.59
N ALA A 38 -3.91 3.52 11.84
CA ALA A 38 -3.59 4.91 11.50
C ALA A 38 -3.78 5.19 10.01
N LYS A 39 -3.37 4.28 9.11
CA LYS A 39 -3.62 4.44 7.67
C LYS A 39 -5.10 4.48 7.34
N THR A 40 -5.91 3.62 7.95
CA THR A 40 -7.36 3.60 7.74
C THR A 40 -8.00 4.91 8.15
N ILE A 41 -7.62 5.46 9.32
CA ILE A 41 -8.17 6.73 9.81
C ILE A 41 -7.71 7.90 8.92
N ILE A 42 -6.44 7.91 8.48
CA ILE A 42 -5.93 8.91 7.53
C ILE A 42 -6.73 8.85 6.22
N ASN A 43 -6.95 7.66 5.67
CA ASN A 43 -7.73 7.50 4.44
C ASN A 43 -9.18 7.94 4.62
N PHE A 44 -9.80 7.62 5.76
CA PHE A 44 -11.15 8.07 6.10
C PHE A 44 -11.24 9.60 6.15
N TYR A 45 -10.28 10.27 6.78
CA TYR A 45 -10.19 11.73 6.79
C TYR A 45 -9.99 12.32 5.39
N LYS A 46 -9.10 11.73 4.58
CA LYS A 46 -8.77 12.20 3.22
C LYS A 46 -9.95 12.22 2.25
N VAL A 47 -10.95 11.35 2.44
CA VAL A 47 -12.08 11.26 1.52
C VAL A 47 -12.92 12.55 1.55
N ASP A 48 -13.06 13.21 2.71
CA ASP A 48 -13.62 14.57 2.79
C ASP A 48 -13.09 15.30 4.03
N PRO A 49 -12.02 16.10 3.90
CA PRO A 49 -11.45 16.83 5.03
C PRO A 49 -12.36 17.94 5.58
N THR A 50 -13.45 18.32 4.89
CA THR A 50 -14.35 19.40 5.34
C THR A 50 -15.52 18.92 6.19
N ASP A 51 -15.78 17.61 6.18
CA ASP A 51 -16.82 16.96 6.98
C ASP A 51 -16.51 17.05 8.49
N PRO A 52 -17.40 17.64 9.31
CA PRO A 52 -17.23 17.74 10.75
C PRO A 52 -17.02 16.38 11.45
N GLU A 53 -17.65 15.30 10.98
CA GLU A 53 -17.48 13.97 11.59
C GLU A 53 -16.04 13.46 11.41
N ARG A 54 -15.40 13.84 10.31
CA ARG A 54 -14.03 13.42 9.97
C ARG A 54 -12.99 14.32 10.60
N GLN A 55 -13.29 15.61 10.78
CA GLN A 55 -12.42 16.55 11.48
C GLN A 55 -12.13 16.11 12.92
N VAL A 56 -13.08 15.44 13.59
CA VAL A 56 -12.86 14.87 14.93
C VAL A 56 -11.72 13.83 14.95
N GLU A 57 -11.51 13.10 13.85
CA GLU A 57 -10.48 12.08 13.75
C GLU A 57 -9.05 12.65 13.63
N VAL A 58 -8.87 13.95 13.32
CA VAL A 58 -7.54 14.57 13.23
C VAL A 58 -6.74 14.41 14.52
N LYS A 59 -7.41 14.60 15.66
CA LYS A 59 -6.79 14.39 16.98
C LYS A 59 -6.32 12.94 17.14
N ARG A 60 -7.16 11.99 16.77
CA ARG A 60 -6.87 10.56 16.85
C ARG A 60 -5.73 10.14 15.92
N ILE A 61 -5.63 10.73 14.74
CA ILE A 61 -4.50 10.55 13.82
C ILE A 61 -3.20 10.99 14.50
N ASN A 62 -3.16 12.21 15.03
CA ASN A 62 -1.97 12.76 15.68
C ASN A 62 -1.53 11.95 16.91
N GLU A 63 -2.47 11.55 17.77
CA GLU A 63 -2.19 10.71 18.94
C GLU A 63 -1.65 9.33 18.51
N SER A 64 -2.26 8.73 17.49
CA SER A 64 -1.83 7.42 16.97
C SER A 64 -0.42 7.48 16.38
N LEU A 65 -0.14 8.47 15.52
CA LEU A 65 1.17 8.66 14.92
C LEU A 65 2.24 8.94 15.98
N THR A 66 1.94 9.78 16.96
CA THR A 66 2.86 10.08 18.08
C THR A 66 3.17 8.83 18.90
N SER A 67 2.16 8.02 19.23
CA SER A 67 2.36 6.76 19.96
C SER A 67 3.23 5.76 19.21
N ILE A 68 3.01 5.63 17.90
CA ILE A 68 3.81 4.77 17.02
C ILE A 68 5.25 5.29 16.95
N GLN A 69 5.42 6.60 16.71
CA GLN A 69 6.72 7.25 16.63
C GLN A 69 7.52 7.00 17.91
N ASN A 70 6.98 7.30 19.09
CA ASN A 70 7.67 7.07 20.36
C ASN A 70 8.12 5.62 20.51
N SER A 71 7.24 4.67 20.15
CA SER A 71 7.55 3.24 20.27
C SER A 71 8.67 2.81 19.32
N LEU A 72 8.68 3.28 18.06
CA LEU A 72 9.70 2.94 17.08
C LEU A 72 11.02 3.68 17.33
N MET A 73 10.96 4.93 17.79
CA MET A 73 12.15 5.73 18.10
C MET A 73 12.90 5.15 19.30
N ASN A 74 12.20 4.68 20.33
CA ASN A 74 12.85 3.96 21.44
C ASN A 74 13.65 2.74 20.93
N LEU A 75 13.07 1.94 20.03
CA LEU A 75 13.76 0.79 19.42
C LEU A 75 14.93 1.21 18.51
N ALA A 76 14.83 2.38 17.87
CA ALA A 76 15.90 2.94 17.05
C ALA A 76 17.07 3.44 17.91
N GLU A 77 16.81 4.10 19.03
CA GLU A 77 17.81 4.56 19.98
C GLU A 77 18.61 3.40 20.59
N GLU A 78 17.97 2.25 20.84
CA GLU A 78 18.66 1.02 21.26
C GLU A 78 19.68 0.49 20.23
N LEU A 79 19.57 0.86 18.95
CA LEU A 79 20.57 0.51 17.94
C LEU A 79 21.73 1.50 17.97
N SER A 80 21.42 2.79 17.89
CA SER A 80 22.37 3.89 18.10
C SER A 80 21.66 5.24 18.03
N SER A 81 22.23 6.26 18.68
CA SER A 81 21.77 7.65 18.55
C SER A 81 21.79 8.11 17.09
N GLU A 82 22.88 7.84 16.35
CA GLU A 82 23.01 8.28 14.95
C GLU A 82 21.93 7.67 14.05
N TYR A 83 21.55 6.42 14.31
CA TYR A 83 20.45 5.77 13.60
C TYR A 83 19.11 6.44 13.92
N ALA A 84 18.82 6.69 15.19
CA ALA A 84 17.62 7.42 15.61
C ALA A 84 17.56 8.83 14.99
N ASP A 85 18.65 9.58 15.02
CA ASP A 85 18.73 10.95 14.48
C ASP A 85 18.38 11.01 12.98
N LYS A 86 18.87 10.04 12.20
CA LYS A 86 18.54 9.92 10.76
C LYS A 86 17.04 9.73 10.53
N TRP A 87 16.35 8.99 11.40
CA TRP A 87 14.91 8.80 11.29
C TRP A 87 14.13 10.00 11.82
N MET A 88 14.62 10.65 12.86
CA MET A 88 14.03 11.88 13.38
C MET A 88 14.05 13.00 12.33
N ASP A 89 15.15 13.17 11.60
CA ASP A 89 15.22 14.14 10.50
C ASP A 89 14.13 13.90 9.43
N LYS A 90 13.96 12.65 9.00
CA LYS A 90 12.90 12.26 8.06
C LYS A 90 11.51 12.57 8.60
N LEU A 91 11.25 12.29 9.88
CA LEU A 91 9.96 12.59 10.52
C LEU A 91 9.70 14.10 10.60
N LEU A 92 10.71 14.90 10.93
CA LEU A 92 10.62 16.37 10.96
C LEU A 92 10.28 16.93 9.57
N ARG A 93 10.98 16.46 8.54
CA ARG A 93 10.70 16.85 7.14
C ARG A 93 9.28 16.48 6.73
N ALA A 94 8.84 15.24 7.00
CA ALA A 94 7.48 14.79 6.72
C ALA A 94 6.42 15.65 7.45
N SER A 95 6.64 16.00 8.72
CA SER A 95 5.72 16.85 9.50
C SER A 95 5.57 18.27 8.95
N ARG A 96 6.58 18.77 8.23
CA ARG A 96 6.55 20.08 7.53
C ARG A 96 5.85 20.00 6.17
N GLY A 97 5.38 18.82 5.78
CA GLY A 97 4.72 18.57 4.50
C GLY A 97 5.69 18.26 3.36
N GLU A 98 6.96 17.99 3.64
CA GLU A 98 7.89 17.51 2.61
C GLU A 98 7.55 16.07 2.21
N VAL A 99 7.67 15.78 0.91
CA VAL A 99 7.59 14.42 0.39
C VAL A 99 8.94 13.74 0.64
N VAL A 100 9.01 12.92 1.70
CA VAL A 100 10.23 12.19 2.08
C VAL A 100 10.35 10.90 1.28
N TYR A 101 9.22 10.23 1.06
CA TYR A 101 9.14 9.04 0.22
C TYR A 101 8.01 9.23 -0.80
N PRO A 102 8.24 8.88 -2.08
CA PRO A 102 7.18 8.95 -3.07
C PRO A 102 6.09 7.94 -2.70
N GLN A 103 4.86 8.41 -2.52
CA GLN A 103 3.72 7.51 -2.38
C GLN A 103 3.57 6.77 -3.71
N LYS A 104 3.59 5.43 -3.66
CA LYS A 104 3.09 4.66 -4.79
C LYS A 104 1.61 4.99 -4.90
N LYS A 105 1.16 5.47 -6.06
CA LYS A 105 -0.27 5.57 -6.35
C LYS A 105 -0.85 4.16 -6.29
N THR A 106 -1.38 3.80 -5.14
CA THR A 106 -2.27 2.65 -5.02
C THR A 106 -3.63 3.19 -5.34
N ASP A 107 -3.98 3.22 -6.62
CA ASP A 107 -5.35 3.43 -7.03
C ASP A 107 -6.14 2.17 -6.69
N SER A 108 -6.12 1.68 -5.44
CA SER A 108 -6.95 0.55 -5.00
C SER A 108 -8.41 1.02 -4.96
N LYS A 109 -9.00 1.19 -6.14
CA LYS A 109 -10.41 1.47 -6.32
C LYS A 109 -11.17 0.20 -6.00
N PHE A 110 -12.29 0.35 -5.32
CA PHE A 110 -13.28 -0.72 -5.24
C PHE A 110 -13.83 -0.88 -6.67
N VAL A 111 -13.60 -2.04 -7.28
CA VAL A 111 -14.13 -2.33 -8.61
C VAL A 111 -15.63 -2.53 -8.46
N VAL A 112 -16.39 -1.66 -9.11
CA VAL A 112 -17.85 -1.75 -9.22
C VAL A 112 -18.18 -2.46 -10.54
N GLY A 113 -19.12 -3.40 -10.53
CA GLY A 113 -19.57 -4.08 -11.76
C GLY A 113 -19.17 -5.54 -11.91
N ALA A 114 -18.54 -6.17 -10.91
CA ALA A 114 -18.33 -7.62 -10.91
C ALA A 114 -19.68 -8.35 -11.14
N PRO A 115 -19.78 -9.27 -12.12
CA PRO A 115 -21.00 -10.02 -12.32
C PRO A 115 -21.42 -10.75 -11.04
N SER A 116 -22.72 -10.72 -10.73
CA SER A 116 -23.26 -11.33 -9.52
C SER A 116 -22.89 -12.82 -9.45
N GLY A 117 -22.23 -13.24 -8.37
CA GLY A 117 -21.81 -14.63 -8.16
C GLY A 117 -20.34 -14.92 -8.51
N PHE A 118 -19.66 -14.01 -9.21
CA PHE A 118 -18.23 -14.17 -9.50
C PHE A 118 -17.34 -13.66 -8.37
N SER A 119 -16.22 -14.37 -8.18
CA SER A 119 -15.08 -13.85 -7.45
C SER A 119 -14.32 -12.87 -8.35
N MET A 120 -13.45 -12.06 -7.75
CA MET A 120 -12.69 -11.05 -8.47
C MET A 120 -11.29 -10.90 -7.90
N VAL A 121 -10.31 -10.69 -8.78
CA VAL A 121 -8.95 -10.27 -8.42
C VAL A 121 -8.51 -9.12 -9.31
N ARG A 122 -7.94 -8.08 -8.68
CA ARG A 122 -7.32 -6.94 -9.38
C ARG A 122 -5.81 -7.00 -9.21
N MET A 123 -5.08 -6.82 -10.29
CA MET A 123 -3.63 -6.95 -10.32
C MET A 123 -2.97 -5.85 -11.15
N ASN A 124 -1.81 -5.41 -10.68
CA ASN A 124 -1.05 -4.33 -11.29
C ASN A 124 0.32 -4.85 -11.71
N PHE A 125 0.68 -4.61 -12.97
CA PHE A 125 1.94 -4.94 -13.60
C PHE A 125 2.84 -3.70 -13.68
N LYS A 126 4.16 -3.91 -13.73
CA LYS A 126 5.13 -2.79 -13.82
C LYS A 126 5.16 -2.16 -15.21
N VAL A 127 4.94 -2.98 -16.24
CA VAL A 127 4.93 -2.60 -17.65
C VAL A 127 3.56 -2.97 -18.24
N PRO A 128 3.03 -2.17 -19.18
CA PRO A 128 1.83 -2.52 -19.94
C PRO A 128 1.86 -3.95 -20.51
N LEU A 129 0.70 -4.60 -20.52
CA LEU A 129 0.50 -5.88 -21.22
C LEU A 129 -0.38 -5.64 -22.43
N SER A 130 -0.06 -6.27 -23.56
CA SER A 130 -0.92 -6.24 -24.74
C SER A 130 -2.14 -7.14 -24.54
N GLU A 131 -3.31 -6.67 -24.98
CA GLU A 131 -4.58 -7.40 -24.86
C GLU A 131 -4.49 -8.84 -25.43
N ASP A 132 -3.84 -9.00 -26.58
CA ASP A 132 -3.62 -10.30 -27.23
C ASP A 132 -3.01 -11.36 -26.31
N ARG A 133 -2.14 -10.94 -25.37
CA ARG A 133 -1.43 -11.87 -24.47
C ARG A 133 -2.30 -12.41 -23.35
N VAL A 134 -3.35 -11.68 -22.98
CA VAL A 134 -4.26 -12.10 -21.90
C VAL A 134 -5.54 -12.73 -22.44
N GLN A 135 -5.87 -12.49 -23.70
CA GLN A 135 -7.08 -13.02 -24.33
C GLN A 135 -7.09 -14.56 -24.35
N GLU A 136 -5.98 -15.19 -24.71
CA GLU A 136 -5.88 -16.67 -24.71
C GLU A 136 -6.15 -17.27 -23.31
N ILE A 137 -5.67 -16.60 -22.26
CA ILE A 137 -5.88 -17.01 -20.87
C ILE A 137 -7.36 -16.86 -20.50
N ALA A 138 -7.99 -15.75 -20.88
CA ALA A 138 -9.40 -15.49 -20.62
C ALA A 138 -10.30 -16.59 -21.23
N GLU A 139 -10.03 -16.94 -22.48
CA GLU A 139 -10.77 -17.96 -23.21
C GLU A 139 -10.53 -19.36 -22.65
N TYR A 140 -9.26 -19.75 -22.41
CA TYR A 140 -8.92 -21.10 -21.98
C TYR A 140 -9.36 -21.41 -20.54
N GLU A 141 -9.20 -20.44 -19.63
CA GLU A 141 -9.55 -20.60 -18.22
C GLU A 141 -11.00 -20.20 -17.92
N ASN A 142 -11.76 -19.78 -18.93
CA ASN A 142 -13.15 -19.33 -18.81
C ASN A 142 -13.31 -18.27 -17.71
N VAL A 143 -12.57 -17.16 -17.87
CA VAL A 143 -12.63 -15.97 -17.02
C VAL A 143 -12.85 -14.73 -17.89
N ILE A 144 -13.34 -13.67 -17.26
CA ILE A 144 -13.41 -12.35 -17.88
C ILE A 144 -12.18 -11.58 -17.42
N ILE A 145 -11.42 -11.05 -18.36
CA ILE A 145 -10.26 -10.19 -18.08
C ILE A 145 -10.55 -8.81 -18.66
N GLU A 146 -10.53 -7.78 -17.82
CA GLU A 146 -10.72 -6.39 -18.21
C GLU A 146 -9.46 -5.58 -17.89
N PHE A 147 -9.06 -4.71 -18.81
CA PHE A 147 -8.06 -3.68 -18.53
C PHE A 147 -8.76 -2.44 -17.98
N GLU A 148 -8.40 -2.06 -16.75
CA GLU A 148 -8.76 -0.74 -16.21
C GLU A 148 -7.78 0.33 -16.72
N GLU A 149 -6.49 -0.04 -16.86
CA GLU A 149 -5.41 0.71 -17.49
C GLU A 149 -4.46 -0.31 -18.16
N ASP A 150 -3.56 0.12 -19.05
CA ASP A 150 -2.71 -0.80 -19.84
C ASP A 150 -1.87 -1.79 -19.00
N ASN A 151 -1.60 -1.47 -17.73
CA ASN A 151 -0.86 -2.31 -16.79
C ASN A 151 -1.71 -2.82 -15.62
N LEU A 152 -3.02 -2.57 -15.63
CA LEU A 152 -3.91 -2.84 -14.52
C LEU A 152 -5.09 -3.68 -14.98
N LEU A 153 -5.10 -4.94 -14.55
CA LEU A 153 -6.08 -5.93 -14.96
C LEU A 153 -7.01 -6.31 -13.83
N ILE A 154 -8.26 -6.61 -14.20
CA ILE A 154 -9.27 -7.18 -13.32
C ILE A 154 -9.73 -8.50 -13.93
N VAL A 155 -9.69 -9.55 -13.11
CA VAL A 155 -10.09 -10.91 -13.49
C VAL A 155 -11.34 -11.30 -12.71
N TYR A 156 -12.40 -11.68 -13.43
CA TYR A 156 -13.65 -12.19 -12.86
C TYR A 156 -13.89 -13.64 -13.26
N GLY A 157 -14.44 -14.42 -12.34
CA GLY A 157 -14.87 -15.78 -12.59
C GLY A 157 -15.07 -16.54 -11.29
N ASP A 158 -15.29 -17.84 -11.40
CA ASP A 158 -15.34 -18.68 -10.22
C ASP A 158 -13.96 -18.83 -9.59
N LYS A 159 -13.94 -19.11 -8.29
CA LYS A 159 -12.71 -19.16 -7.48
C LYS A 159 -11.64 -20.09 -8.05
N GLU A 160 -12.04 -21.21 -8.66
CA GLU A 160 -11.11 -22.16 -9.28
C GLU A 160 -10.49 -21.62 -10.58
N ASN A 161 -11.31 -21.04 -11.46
CA ASN A 161 -10.87 -20.46 -12.74
C ASN A 161 -9.96 -19.26 -12.52
N ILE A 162 -10.27 -18.41 -11.54
CA ILE A 162 -9.38 -17.32 -11.12
C ILE A 162 -8.03 -17.89 -10.68
N LYS A 163 -8.02 -18.93 -9.85
CA LYS A 163 -6.76 -19.50 -9.36
C LYS A 163 -5.88 -20.00 -10.51
N LYS A 164 -6.44 -20.67 -11.51
CA LYS A 164 -5.70 -21.14 -12.70
C LYS A 164 -5.23 -19.97 -13.56
N SER A 165 -6.10 -19.01 -13.83
CA SER A 165 -5.75 -17.77 -14.56
C SER A 165 -4.60 -17.01 -13.89
N LEU A 166 -4.60 -16.90 -12.56
CA LEU A 166 -3.52 -16.27 -11.80
C LEU A 166 -2.18 -17.02 -11.92
N GLN A 167 -2.20 -18.35 -12.09
CA GLN A 167 -0.99 -19.13 -12.30
C GLN A 167 -0.38 -18.83 -13.67
N GLU A 168 -1.21 -18.75 -14.72
CA GLU A 168 -0.75 -18.39 -16.07
C GLU A 168 -0.24 -16.94 -16.13
N LEU A 169 -1.03 -15.99 -15.60
CA LEU A 169 -0.65 -14.58 -15.51
C LEU A 169 0.61 -14.34 -14.66
N SER A 170 0.96 -15.28 -13.76
CA SER A 170 2.18 -15.19 -12.95
C SER A 170 3.46 -15.19 -13.80
N SER A 171 3.41 -15.77 -15.01
CA SER A 171 4.55 -15.81 -15.94
C SER A 171 4.99 -14.40 -16.36
N PHE A 172 4.05 -13.49 -16.60
CA PHE A 172 4.33 -12.11 -17.01
C PHE A 172 5.08 -11.32 -15.95
N PHE A 173 4.86 -11.60 -14.66
CA PHE A 173 5.65 -10.96 -13.60
C PHE A 173 7.13 -11.35 -13.65
N LYS A 174 7.47 -12.57 -14.11
CA LYS A 174 8.87 -13.01 -14.24
C LYS A 174 9.57 -12.34 -15.41
N GLU A 175 8.87 -12.10 -16.50
CA GLU A 175 9.40 -11.37 -17.67
C GLU A 175 9.76 -9.93 -17.28
N GLN A 176 8.87 -9.28 -16.53
CA GLN A 176 9.09 -7.91 -16.05
C GLN A 176 10.23 -7.75 -15.03
N LEU A 177 10.73 -8.85 -14.45
CA LEU A 177 11.93 -8.82 -13.63
C LEU A 177 13.21 -8.83 -14.48
N LYS A 178 13.18 -9.45 -15.67
CA LYS A 178 14.32 -9.53 -16.59
C LYS A 178 14.54 -8.26 -17.40
N GLU A 179 13.48 -7.52 -17.71
CA GLU A 179 13.59 -6.22 -18.41
C GLU A 179 14.15 -5.09 -17.53
N MET A 180 14.39 -5.36 -16.24
CA MET A 180 14.96 -4.41 -15.28
C MET A 180 16.45 -4.64 -15.00
N GLU A 181 17.07 -5.64 -15.62
CA GLU A 181 18.52 -5.89 -15.61
C GLU A 181 19.19 -5.28 -16.86
#